data_AF-A0A258LK21-F1
#
_entry.id   AF-A0A258LK21-F1
#
_cell.length_a   1.000
_cell.length_b   1.000
_cell.length_c   1.000
_cell.angle_alpha   90.00
_cell.angle_beta   90.00
_cell.angle_gamma   90.00
#
_symmetry.space_group_name_H-M   'P 1'
#
loop_
_entity.id
_entity.type
_entity.pdbx_description
1 polymer ?
#
loop_
_entity_poly.entity_id
_entity_poly.type
_entity_poly.pdbx_seq_one_letter_code
_entity_poly.pdbx_strand_id
1 'polypeptide(L)'
;MITISYETPEIIEGTDKPISFSNQSYPYNGLSNPRRFEELLYTVIKEQLGKGVFENFDSIRLMSGVGEQGRDCALFQGGNSTGVVQCKKYESNLSKEDFGREITKFVLYSLLEKKLIFDPSTFEYFIAVSKGLVKECSNLI
;
A
#
# COMPACT_ATOMS: atom_id res chain seq x y z
N MET A 1 7.27 16.68 -16.52
CA MET A 1 8.04 15.95 -15.49
C MET A 1 7.24 16.03 -14.21
N ILE A 2 6.61 14.93 -13.77
CA ILE A 2 5.86 14.91 -12.51
C ILE A 2 6.88 14.76 -11.38
N THR A 3 6.83 15.63 -10.38
CA THR A 3 7.66 15.50 -9.19
C THR A 3 7.00 14.51 -8.25
N ILE A 4 7.66 13.37 -8.02
CA ILE A 4 7.21 12.37 -7.05
C ILE A 4 7.76 12.76 -5.68
N SER A 5 6.87 13.08 -4.73
CA SER A 5 7.23 13.32 -3.33
C SER A 5 6.96 12.10 -2.48
N TYR A 6 7.93 11.77 -1.64
CA TYR A 6 7.82 10.76 -0.60
C TYR A 6 8.07 11.43 0.74
N GLU A 7 7.32 11.03 1.75
CA GLU A 7 7.51 11.52 3.11
C GLU A 7 7.72 10.38 4.10
N THR A 8 8.44 10.70 5.17
CA THR A 8 8.30 9.96 6.42
C THR A 8 7.23 10.69 7.21
N PRO A 9 5.98 10.18 7.25
CA PRO A 9 4.89 10.90 7.88
C PRO A 9 5.13 10.98 9.38
N GLU A 10 4.82 12.13 9.97
CA GLU A 10 4.59 12.22 11.40
C GLU A 10 3.16 11.75 11.68
N ILE A 11 3.02 10.56 12.26
CA ILE A 11 1.72 9.95 12.48
C ILE A 11 1.19 10.42 13.83
N ILE A 12 0.25 11.36 13.77
CA ILE A 12 -0.45 11.88 14.94
C ILE A 12 -1.58 10.90 15.29
N GLU A 13 -1.67 10.58 16.59
CA GLU A 13 -2.73 9.72 17.12
C GLU A 13 -4.11 10.26 16.74
N GLY A 14 -4.91 9.40 16.10
CA GLY A 14 -6.26 9.75 15.69
C GLY A 14 -7.20 9.88 16.90
N THR A 15 -8.11 10.85 16.84
CA THR A 15 -9.16 11.08 17.85
C THR A 15 -10.26 10.02 17.79
N ASP A 16 -10.50 9.45 16.60
CA ASP A 16 -11.60 8.51 16.33
C ASP A 16 -11.04 7.13 16.00
N LYS A 17 -10.66 6.37 17.03
CA LYS A 17 -10.23 4.98 16.87
C LYS A 17 -11.44 4.04 16.91
N PRO A 18 -11.58 3.12 15.94
CA PRO A 18 -12.60 2.10 15.98
C PRO A 18 -12.53 1.26 17.26
N ILE A 19 -13.69 0.92 17.80
CA ILE A 19 -13.78 -0.02 18.93
C ILE A 19 -13.38 -1.41 18.44
N SER A 20 -12.32 -1.97 19.02
CA SER A 20 -11.94 -3.37 18.77
C SER A 20 -12.70 -4.30 19.71
N PHE A 21 -13.33 -5.33 19.16
CA PHE A 21 -13.98 -6.39 19.95
C PHE A 21 -13.05 -7.59 20.11
N SER A 22 -13.03 -8.19 21.29
CA SER A 22 -12.31 -9.44 21.54
C SER A 22 -12.79 -10.55 20.60
N ASN A 23 -11.87 -11.36 20.06
CA ASN A 23 -12.13 -12.45 19.11
C ASN A 23 -12.68 -12.03 17.73
N GLN A 24 -12.54 -10.76 17.36
CA GLN A 24 -12.84 -10.28 16.00
C GLN A 24 -11.61 -9.63 15.39
N SER A 25 -11.54 -9.65 14.06
CA SER A 25 -10.55 -8.86 13.33
C SER A 25 -10.76 -7.37 13.61
N TYR A 26 -9.67 -6.60 13.62
CA TYR A 26 -9.76 -5.15 13.79
C TYR A 26 -10.64 -4.53 12.68
N PRO A 27 -11.58 -3.63 13.01
CA PRO A 27 -12.54 -3.10 12.04
C PRO A 27 -11.93 -1.97 11.21
N TYR A 28 -11.05 -2.31 10.26
CA TYR A 28 -10.33 -1.34 9.43
C TYR A 28 -11.24 -0.37 8.65
N ASN A 29 -12.45 -0.80 8.27
CA ASN A 29 -13.42 0.08 7.62
C ASN A 29 -14.03 1.13 8.56
N GLY A 30 -13.92 0.94 9.88
CA GLY A 30 -14.30 1.95 10.87
C GLY A 30 -13.32 3.14 10.95
N LEU A 31 -12.15 3.06 10.32
CA LEU A 31 -11.22 4.19 10.26
C LEU A 31 -11.87 5.37 9.54
N SER A 32 -11.68 6.57 10.07
CA SER A 32 -12.40 7.78 9.69
C SER A 32 -12.23 8.19 8.22
N ASN A 33 -11.09 7.87 7.61
CA ASN A 33 -10.85 8.12 6.19
C ASN A 33 -9.81 7.12 5.60
N PRO A 34 -9.69 7.03 4.26
CA PRO A 34 -8.70 6.18 3.60
C PRO A 34 -7.25 6.48 4.01
N ARG A 35 -6.90 7.76 4.21
CA ARG A 35 -5.55 8.17 4.65
C ARG A 35 -5.15 7.54 5.99
N ARG A 36 -6.08 7.40 6.94
CA ARG A 36 -5.82 6.70 8.21
C ARG A 36 -5.52 5.21 8.03
N PHE A 37 -6.09 4.59 7.00
CA PHE A 37 -5.76 3.20 6.67
C PHE A 37 -4.38 3.09 6.02
N GLU A 38 -4.00 4.04 5.16
CA GLU A 38 -2.66 4.14 4.59
C GLU A 38 -1.59 4.36 5.68
N GLU A 39 -1.82 5.26 6.63
CA GLU A 39 -0.93 5.52 7.78
C GLU A 39 -0.76 4.29 8.67
N LEU A 40 -1.87 3.57 8.94
CA LEU A 40 -1.83 2.32 9.69
C LEU A 40 -0.99 1.27 8.95
N LEU A 41 -1.22 1.10 7.65
CA LEU A 41 -0.49 0.17 6.82
C LEU A 41 1.01 0.50 6.77
N TYR A 42 1.35 1.77 6.56
CA TYR A 42 2.71 2.27 6.63
C TYR A 42 3.36 1.91 7.97
N THR A 43 2.66 2.17 9.08
CA THR A 43 3.17 1.90 10.44
C THR A 43 3.41 0.42 10.67
N VAL A 44 2.46 -0.42 10.26
CA VAL A 44 2.58 -1.88 10.37
C VAL A 44 3.76 -2.37 9.56
N ILE A 45 3.90 -1.98 8.29
CA ILE A 45 4.99 -2.46 7.45
C ILE A 45 6.34 -1.94 7.95
N LYS A 46 6.42 -0.68 8.40
CA LYS A 46 7.63 -0.12 9.02
C LYS A 46 8.09 -0.93 10.24
N GLU A 47 7.15 -1.32 11.09
CA GLU A 47 7.43 -2.17 12.25
C GLU A 47 7.85 -3.60 11.84
N GLN A 48 7.24 -4.15 10.79
CA GLN A 48 7.59 -5.47 10.25
C GLN A 48 8.97 -5.50 9.56
N LEU A 49 9.36 -4.41 8.89
CA LEU A 49 10.72 -4.20 8.38
C LEU A 49 11.75 -4.24 9.52
N GLY A 50 11.48 -3.55 10.63
CA GLY A 50 12.34 -3.58 11.83
C GLY A 50 12.48 -4.97 12.45
N LYS A 51 11.54 -5.87 12.17
CA LYS A 51 11.55 -7.28 12.61
C LYS A 51 12.16 -8.24 11.58
N GLY A 52 12.55 -7.75 10.41
CA GLY A 52 13.10 -8.57 9.32
C GLY A 52 12.06 -9.42 8.59
N VAL A 53 10.76 -9.12 8.68
CA VAL A 53 9.72 -9.88 7.95
C VAL A 53 9.71 -9.54 6.46
N PHE A 54 10.13 -8.33 6.11
CA PHE A 54 10.24 -7.83 4.75
C PHE A 54 11.72 -7.78 4.34
N GLU A 55 12.34 -8.94 4.16
CA GLU A 55 13.80 -9.08 3.99
C GLU A 55 14.38 -8.38 2.75
N ASN A 56 13.56 -8.18 1.71
CA ASN A 56 13.97 -7.57 0.45
C ASN A 56 13.97 -6.03 0.47
N PHE A 57 13.64 -5.42 1.61
CA PHE A 57 13.48 -3.97 1.74
C PHE A 57 14.13 -3.46 3.03
N ASP A 58 14.71 -2.26 2.96
CA ASP A 58 15.33 -1.58 4.10
C ASP A 58 14.48 -0.43 4.64
N SER A 59 13.57 0.10 3.83
CA SER A 59 12.78 1.27 4.19
C SER A 59 11.46 1.35 3.43
N ILE A 60 10.52 2.08 4.04
CA ILE A 60 9.21 2.39 3.49
C ILE A 60 8.98 3.90 3.56
N ARG A 61 8.31 4.46 2.55
CA ARG A 61 7.86 5.85 2.52
C ARG A 61 6.40 5.93 2.12
N LEU A 62 5.67 6.85 2.75
CA LEU A 62 4.28 7.13 2.40
C LEU A 62 4.25 8.14 1.25
N MET A 63 3.31 7.98 0.33
CA MET A 63 3.06 8.93 -0.75
C MET A 63 2.33 10.16 -0.21
N SER A 64 2.69 11.33 -0.73
CA SER A 64 2.07 12.62 -0.41
C SER A 64 1.66 13.33 -1.70
N GLY A 65 0.46 13.90 -1.74
CA GLY A 65 -0.03 14.72 -2.87
C GLY A 65 -1.13 14.08 -3.72
N VAL A 66 -1.51 14.75 -4.81
CA VAL A 66 -2.62 14.34 -5.69
C VAL A 66 -2.09 13.48 -6.84
N GLY A 67 -2.61 12.26 -6.97
CA GLY A 67 -2.27 11.35 -8.07
C GLY A 67 -1.23 10.31 -7.65
N GLU A 68 -1.67 9.33 -6.88
CA GLU A 68 -0.86 8.24 -6.34
C GLU A 68 -0.37 7.24 -7.40
N GLN A 69 -0.76 7.36 -8.68
CA GLN A 69 -0.28 6.53 -9.80
C GLN A 69 -0.32 5.01 -9.53
N GLY A 70 -1.20 4.55 -8.64
CA GLY A 70 -1.29 3.14 -8.26
C GLY A 70 -0.35 2.71 -7.10
N ARG A 71 -0.01 3.62 -6.17
CA ARG A 71 0.79 3.32 -4.97
C ARG A 71 0.49 4.29 -3.82
N ASP A 72 0.35 3.75 -2.62
CA ASP A 72 0.17 4.55 -1.39
C ASP A 72 1.48 4.58 -0.59
N CYS A 73 2.24 3.48 -0.63
CA CYS A 73 3.59 3.40 -0.08
C CYS A 73 4.59 2.92 -1.14
N ALA A 74 5.83 3.38 -1.01
CA ALA A 74 6.98 2.86 -1.76
C ALA A 74 7.94 2.16 -0.80
N LEU A 75 8.37 0.95 -1.18
CA LEU A 75 9.37 0.14 -0.50
C LEU A 75 10.70 0.28 -1.23
N PHE A 76 11.76 0.39 -0.45
CA PHE A 76 13.09 0.65 -0.97
C PHE A 76 14.10 -0.40 -0.51
N GLN A 77 15.08 -0.66 -1.37
CA GLN A 77 16.29 -1.42 -1.06
C GLN A 77 17.50 -0.68 -1.63
N GLY A 78 18.47 -0.36 -0.79
CA GLY A 78 19.66 0.41 -1.17
C GLY A 78 19.33 1.78 -1.76
N GLY A 79 18.22 2.40 -1.33
CA GLY A 79 17.73 3.67 -1.86
C GLY A 79 16.97 3.62 -3.19
N ASN A 80 16.82 2.42 -3.79
CA ASN A 80 16.03 2.22 -5.01
C ASN A 80 14.62 1.74 -4.67
N SER A 81 13.60 2.25 -5.37
CA SER A 81 12.21 1.80 -5.21
C SER A 81 12.06 0.42 -5.85
N THR A 82 12.08 -0.63 -5.03
CA THR A 82 11.99 -2.04 -5.44
C THR A 82 10.65 -2.66 -5.07
N GLY A 83 9.76 -1.92 -4.44
CA GLY A 83 8.39 -2.38 -4.28
C GLY A 83 7.42 -1.25 -4.00
N VAL A 84 6.13 -1.57 -4.10
CA VAL A 84 5.05 -0.64 -3.73
C VAL A 84 3.96 -1.37 -2.98
N VAL A 85 3.22 -0.60 -2.19
CA VAL A 85 2.01 -1.06 -1.54
C VAL A 85 0.87 -0.15 -1.96
N GLN A 86 -0.13 -0.72 -2.62
CA GLN A 86 -1.40 -0.06 -2.90
C GLN A 86 -2.42 -0.42 -1.82
N CYS A 87 -3.05 0.59 -1.24
CA CYS A 87 -4.09 0.49 -0.25
C CYS A 87 -5.46 0.61 -0.92
N LYS A 88 -6.45 -0.20 -0.50
CA LYS A 88 -7.86 -0.09 -0.88
C LYS A 88 -8.77 -0.29 0.32
N LYS A 89 -9.33 0.83 0.80
CA LYS A 89 -10.36 0.83 1.84
C LYS A 89 -11.75 0.69 1.21
N TYR A 90 -12.22 -0.54 1.02
CA TYR A 90 -13.55 -0.83 0.46
C TYR A 90 -14.46 -1.52 1.47
N GLU A 91 -15.74 -1.18 1.42
CA GLU A 91 -16.78 -1.80 2.26
C GLU A 91 -17.13 -3.23 1.82
N SER A 92 -16.81 -3.60 0.59
CA SER A 92 -16.92 -4.96 0.06
C SER A 92 -15.53 -5.58 -0.18
N ASN A 93 -15.50 -6.89 -0.41
CA ASN A 93 -14.27 -7.52 -0.91
C ASN A 93 -13.90 -6.90 -2.25
N LEU A 94 -12.60 -6.74 -2.49
CA LEU A 94 -12.08 -6.24 -3.75
C LEU A 94 -12.40 -7.26 -4.86
N SER A 95 -13.10 -6.79 -5.90
CA SER A 95 -13.48 -7.62 -7.05
C SER A 95 -12.26 -7.97 -7.92
N LYS A 96 -12.39 -9.00 -8.76
CA LYS A 96 -11.35 -9.38 -9.72
C LYS A 96 -11.10 -8.25 -10.73
N GLU A 97 -12.18 -7.59 -11.15
CA GLU A 97 -12.16 -6.50 -12.11
C GLU A 97 -11.42 -5.29 -11.54
N ASP A 98 -11.68 -4.92 -10.29
CA ASP A 98 -10.99 -3.81 -9.63
C ASP A 98 -9.53 -4.18 -9.33
N PHE A 99 -9.26 -5.39 -8.83
CA PHE A 99 -7.90 -5.88 -8.62
C PHE A 99 -7.05 -5.79 -9.90
N GLY A 100 -7.55 -6.33 -11.01
CA GLY A 100 -6.87 -6.26 -12.30
C GLY A 100 -6.72 -4.83 -12.82
N ARG A 101 -7.73 -3.98 -12.61
CA ARG A 101 -7.68 -2.56 -13.00
C ARG A 101 -6.56 -1.82 -12.27
N GLU A 102 -6.39 -2.03 -10.98
CA GLU A 102 -5.37 -1.34 -10.18
C GLU A 102 -3.95 -1.75 -10.58
N ILE A 103 -3.70 -3.05 -10.76
CA ILE A 103 -2.41 -3.55 -11.27
C ILE A 103 -2.14 -2.99 -12.67
N THR A 104 -3.13 -3.03 -13.56
CA THR A 104 -2.98 -2.51 -14.93
C THR A 104 -2.67 -1.02 -14.94
N LYS A 105 -3.36 -0.23 -14.11
CA LYS A 105 -3.06 1.21 -13.99
C LYS A 105 -1.62 1.44 -13.54
N PHE A 106 -1.15 0.73 -12.51
CA PHE A 106 0.21 0.86 -12.03
C PHE A 106 1.25 0.53 -13.13
N VAL A 107 1.05 -0.58 -13.85
CA VAL A 107 1.91 -0.96 -14.98
C VAL A 107 1.92 0.11 -16.08
N LEU A 108 0.76 0.65 -16.44
CA LEU A 108 0.68 1.72 -17.43
C LEU A 108 1.43 2.97 -16.96
N TYR A 109 1.33 3.35 -15.69
CA TYR A 109 2.11 4.46 -15.14
C TYR A 109 3.61 4.15 -15.11
N SER A 110 4.04 2.91 -14.85
CA SER A 110 5.47 2.56 -14.84
C SER A 110 6.11 2.61 -16.22
N LEU A 111 5.32 2.42 -17.28
CA LEU A 111 5.78 2.61 -18.66
C LEU A 111 6.01 4.10 -18.99
N LEU A 112 5.23 5.00 -18.39
CA LEU A 112 5.37 6.45 -18.55
C LEU A 112 6.48 7.02 -17.67
N GLU A 113 6.59 6.52 -16.43
CA GLU A 113 7.50 6.99 -15.41
C GLU A 113 8.44 5.87 -14.97
N LYS A 114 9.56 5.70 -15.68
CA LYS A 114 10.54 4.62 -15.44
C LYS A 114 11.14 4.59 -14.03
N LYS A 115 10.99 5.68 -13.25
CA LYS A 115 11.43 5.74 -11.85
C LYS A 115 10.52 4.99 -10.88
N LEU A 116 9.34 4.54 -11.32
CA LEU A 116 8.39 3.79 -10.48
C LEU A 116 8.89 2.38 -10.19
N ILE A 117 9.55 1.76 -11.15
CA ILE A 117 10.11 0.42 -11.06
C ILE A 117 11.58 0.55 -11.41
N PHE A 118 12.45 0.46 -10.40
CA PHE A 118 13.90 0.51 -10.64
C PHE A 118 14.38 -0.66 -11.51
N ASP A 119 13.98 -1.87 -11.14
CA ASP A 119 14.29 -3.10 -11.86
C ASP A 119 13.08 -4.04 -11.78
N PRO A 120 12.38 -4.31 -12.90
CA PRO A 120 11.22 -5.19 -12.92
C PRO A 120 11.49 -6.62 -12.44
N SER A 121 12.73 -7.11 -12.51
CA SER A 121 13.07 -8.49 -12.11
C SER A 121 13.13 -8.69 -10.59
N THR A 122 13.26 -7.59 -9.84
CA THR A 122 13.34 -7.57 -8.38
C THR A 122 12.19 -6.81 -7.74
N PHE A 123 11.20 -6.40 -8.55
CA PHE A 123 10.12 -5.53 -8.10
C PHE A 123 8.95 -6.33 -7.49
N GLU A 124 8.50 -5.95 -6.30
CA GLU A 124 7.31 -6.55 -5.67
C GLU A 124 6.15 -5.57 -5.57
N TYR A 125 4.95 -6.04 -5.94
CA TYR A 125 3.72 -5.28 -5.85
C TYR A 125 2.82 -5.89 -4.78
N PHE A 126 2.51 -5.11 -3.75
CA PHE A 126 1.57 -5.49 -2.70
C PHE A 126 0.27 -4.70 -2.84
N ILE A 127 -0.86 -5.38 -2.60
CA ILE A 127 -2.15 -4.72 -2.44
C ILE A 127 -2.76 -5.08 -1.09
N ALA A 128 -3.04 -4.07 -0.29
CA ALA A 128 -3.64 -4.18 1.02
C ALA A 128 -5.10 -3.73 0.97
N VAL A 129 -5.99 -4.55 1.51
CA VAL A 129 -7.44 -4.31 1.50
C VAL A 129 -7.98 -4.29 2.93
N SER A 130 -8.92 -3.39 3.21
CA SER A 130 -9.51 -3.24 4.56
C SER A 130 -10.48 -4.38 4.94
N LYS A 131 -10.93 -5.18 3.97
CA LYS A 131 -11.92 -6.24 4.18
C LYS A 131 -11.47 -7.61 3.68
N GLY A 132 -11.17 -7.72 2.39
CA GLY A 132 -10.73 -8.98 1.79
C GLY A 132 -10.71 -8.92 0.27
N LEU A 133 -10.23 -10.01 -0.34
CA LEU A 133 -10.27 -10.24 -1.78
C LEU A 133 -11.39 -11.23 -2.10
N VAL A 134 -11.99 -11.14 -3.27
CA VAL A 134 -12.76 -12.28 -3.81
C VAL A 134 -11.79 -13.42 -4.17
N LYS A 135 -12.28 -14.66 -4.15
CA LYS A 135 -11.42 -15.85 -4.33
C LYS A 135 -10.71 -15.85 -5.69
N GLU A 136 -11.36 -15.31 -6.70
CA GLU A 136 -10.86 -15.26 -8.08
C GLU A 136 -9.63 -14.36 -8.25
N CYS A 137 -9.37 -13.43 -7.32
CA CYS A 137 -8.12 -12.66 -7.30
C CYS A 137 -6.90 -13.57 -7.11
N SER A 138 -7.05 -14.69 -6.39
CA SER A 138 -5.98 -15.67 -6.19
C SER A 138 -5.55 -16.38 -7.48
N ASN A 139 -6.36 -16.33 -8.55
CA ASN A 139 -5.95 -16.87 -9.84
C ASN A 139 -5.01 -15.94 -10.62
N LEU A 140 -4.74 -14.74 -10.09
CA LEU A 140 -3.93 -13.69 -10.72
C LEU A 140 -2.61 -13.44 -9.98
N ILE A 141 -2.34 -14.17 -8.89
CA ILE A 141 -1.15 -14.03 -8.03
C ILE A 141 -0.45 -15.38 -7.83
#